data_AF-A0A2V0P420-F1
#
_entry.id   AF-A0A2V0P420-F1
#
_cell.length_a   1.000
_cell.length_b   1.000
_cell.length_c   1.000
_cell.angle_alpha   90.00
_cell.angle_beta   90.00
_cell.angle_gamma   90.00
#
_symmetry.space_group_name_H-M   'P 1'
#
loop_
_entity.id
_entity.type
_entity.pdbx_description
1 polymer ?
#
loop_
_entity_poly.entity_id
_entity_poly.type
_entity_poly.pdbx_seq_one_letter_code
_entity_poly.pdbx_strand_id
1 'polypeptide(L)'
;MDPPRASGLQVPSSQGERGAAAETAAAAADAAARRCLRIDQALAVAVALAQAFDVAAARQREALDSEALCVLALLTLAALVPACAPRYYSRHRPWLLPLLRVPAYIFPSASRAGAGAALLLERPPRPGWRGAAVDVLRVAAATRAGLIALQGCCGALPPLVAAGAHAVVVAATWPGRRSGYCRAPLLTDPLTAGRLARLASALDALNLPMLSVHSIAEPLPPPRGAHQSAAGGGGGGAGAISSDESLCLSILGFAHLGLGLLLPVLVAALHCRPRPDATRGGAGAGAGAAGGGPKRWRPLRAAALRARQWDRAASDLCASWGDHSLARAAMVWVLTGWMWEVSTALAG
;
A
#
# COMPACT_ATOMS: atom_id res chain seq x y z
N MET A 1 70.51 -11.33 35.40
CA MET A 1 69.52 -11.84 34.45
C MET A 1 68.28 -11.00 34.62
N ASP A 2 68.15 -9.95 33.79
CA ASP A 2 67.02 -9.04 33.84
C ASP A 2 65.84 -9.61 33.06
N PRO A 3 64.60 -9.53 33.59
CA PRO A 3 63.44 -10.00 32.86
C PRO A 3 63.21 -9.14 31.61
N PRO A 4 62.78 -9.73 30.48
CA PRO A 4 62.51 -8.99 29.26
C PRO A 4 61.37 -7.99 29.52
N ARG A 5 61.66 -6.69 29.34
CA ARG A 5 60.66 -5.62 29.29
C ARG A 5 59.64 -5.96 28.21
N ALA A 6 58.42 -6.30 28.62
CA ALA A 6 57.29 -6.43 27.71
C ALA A 6 57.03 -5.08 27.05
N SER A 7 57.35 -4.98 25.76
CA SER A 7 56.98 -3.86 24.90
C SER A 7 55.47 -3.65 24.99
N GLY A 8 55.07 -2.54 25.60
CA GLY A 8 53.67 -2.18 25.79
C GLY A 8 52.95 -2.18 24.46
N LEU A 9 52.04 -3.14 24.29
CA LEU A 9 51.09 -3.18 23.18
C LEU A 9 50.21 -1.93 23.30
N GLN A 10 50.51 -0.89 22.50
CA GLN A 10 49.59 0.24 22.33
C GLN A 10 48.31 -0.33 21.74
N VAL A 11 47.29 -0.50 22.58
CA VAL A 11 45.93 -0.78 22.11
C VAL A 11 45.51 0.45 21.29
N PRO A 12 45.34 0.33 19.96
CA PRO A 12 44.92 1.46 19.15
C PRO A 12 43.61 1.99 19.73
N SER A 13 43.55 3.31 19.92
CA SER A 13 42.43 4.00 20.57
C SER A 13 41.15 3.81 19.76
N SER A 14 40.42 2.74 20.03
CA SER A 14 39.15 2.36 19.39
C SER A 14 38.02 3.40 19.54
N GLN A 15 38.27 4.48 20.28
CA GLN A 15 37.34 5.60 20.43
C GLN A 15 37.31 6.50 19.19
N GLY A 16 38.45 6.72 18.52
CA GLY A 16 38.52 7.58 17.32
C GLY A 16 37.76 7.01 16.13
N GLU A 17 37.90 5.71 15.87
CA GLU A 17 37.22 5.03 14.76
C GLU A 17 35.70 4.97 14.95
N ARG A 18 35.23 4.79 16.20
CA ARG A 18 33.80 4.81 16.53
C ARG A 18 33.17 6.18 16.29
N GLY A 19 33.90 7.27 16.54
CA GLY A 19 33.45 8.63 16.28
C GLY A 19 33.22 8.88 14.79
N ALA A 20 34.21 8.57 13.96
CA ALA A 20 34.12 8.76 12.51
C ALA A 20 33.01 7.91 11.86
N ALA A 21 32.82 6.66 12.31
CA ALA A 21 31.73 5.80 11.84
C ALA A 21 30.34 6.35 12.24
N ALA A 22 30.20 6.93 13.43
CA ALA A 22 28.94 7.54 13.87
C ALA A 22 28.60 8.82 13.10
N GLU A 23 29.59 9.67 12.82
CA GLU A 23 29.41 10.90 12.05
C GLU A 23 29.00 10.62 10.59
N THR A 24 29.68 9.67 9.95
CA THR A 24 29.34 9.23 8.58
C THR A 24 27.93 8.63 8.51
N ALA A 25 27.53 7.80 9.48
CA ALA A 25 26.18 7.26 9.56
C ALA A 25 25.11 8.35 9.78
N ALA A 26 25.40 9.35 10.61
CA ALA A 26 24.50 10.49 10.84
C ALA A 26 24.33 11.34 9.57
N ALA A 27 25.42 11.66 8.87
CA ALA A 27 25.39 12.42 7.62
C ALA A 27 24.60 11.68 6.52
N ALA A 28 24.77 10.35 6.41
CA ALA A 28 24.01 9.52 5.47
C ALA A 28 22.51 9.50 5.81
N ALA A 29 22.15 9.40 7.08
CA ALA A 29 20.75 9.46 7.53
C ALA A 29 20.10 10.81 7.20
N ASP A 30 20.81 11.92 7.40
CA ASP A 30 20.31 13.25 7.08
C ASP A 30 20.16 13.46 5.57
N ALA A 31 21.09 12.94 4.76
CA ALA A 31 20.98 12.95 3.31
C ALA A 31 19.76 12.15 2.81
N ALA A 32 19.52 10.97 3.37
CA ALA A 32 18.34 10.16 3.08
C ALA A 32 17.03 10.87 3.46
N ALA A 33 16.99 11.51 4.64
CA ALA A 33 15.83 12.28 5.09
C ALA A 33 15.52 13.47 4.15
N ARG A 34 16.54 14.21 3.70
CA ARG A 34 16.38 15.30 2.72
C ARG A 34 15.88 14.79 1.37
N ARG A 35 16.38 13.65 0.89
CA ARG A 35 15.93 13.03 -0.36
C ARG A 35 14.45 12.63 -0.27
N CYS A 36 14.05 12.00 0.83
CA CYS A 36 12.67 11.61 1.08
C CYS A 36 11.74 12.82 1.09
N LEU A 37 12.11 13.91 1.79
CA LEU A 37 11.35 15.15 1.80
C LEU A 37 11.17 15.75 0.39
N ARG A 38 12.23 15.75 -0.44
CA ARG A 38 12.14 16.25 -1.83
C ARG A 38 11.22 15.41 -2.69
N ILE A 39 11.24 14.09 -2.54
CA ILE A 39 10.33 13.17 -3.25
C ILE A 39 8.89 13.44 -2.83
N ASP A 40 8.62 13.57 -1.52
CA ASP A 40 7.30 13.90 -1.01
C ASP A 40 6.79 15.25 -1.55
N GLN A 41 7.64 16.28 -1.55
CA GLN A 41 7.30 17.60 -2.09
C GLN A 41 6.99 17.54 -3.59
N ALA A 42 7.86 16.91 -4.39
CA ALA A 42 7.67 16.79 -5.83
C ALA A 42 6.38 16.04 -6.17
N LEU A 43 6.09 14.96 -5.44
CA LEU A 43 4.87 14.19 -5.61
C LEU A 43 3.63 15.00 -5.22
N ALA A 44 3.65 15.69 -4.08
CA ALA A 44 2.52 16.49 -3.63
C ALA A 44 2.21 17.63 -4.63
N VAL A 45 3.24 18.28 -5.17
CA VAL A 45 3.10 19.31 -6.21
C VAL A 45 2.54 18.69 -7.50
N ALA A 46 3.08 17.56 -7.97
CA ALA A 46 2.60 16.91 -9.18
C ALA A 46 1.11 16.50 -9.07
N VAL A 47 0.72 15.93 -7.92
CA VAL A 47 -0.69 15.55 -7.66
C VAL A 47 -1.60 16.77 -7.57
N ALA A 48 -1.16 17.85 -6.91
CA ALA A 48 -1.92 19.10 -6.84
C ALA A 48 -2.10 19.74 -8.22
N LEU A 49 -1.07 19.73 -9.07
CA LEU A 49 -1.15 20.23 -10.44
C LEU A 49 -2.08 19.40 -11.32
N ALA A 50 -2.02 18.06 -11.21
CA ALA A 50 -2.96 17.19 -11.91
C ALA A 50 -4.41 17.48 -11.51
N GLN A 51 -4.68 17.62 -10.20
CA GLN A 51 -6.00 17.99 -9.73
C GLN A 51 -6.43 19.38 -10.20
N ALA A 52 -5.53 20.36 -10.22
CA ALA A 52 -5.83 21.71 -10.69
C ALA A 52 -6.23 21.71 -12.17
N PHE A 53 -5.55 20.88 -12.98
CA PHE A 53 -5.91 20.68 -14.38
C PHE A 53 -7.30 20.05 -14.54
N ASP A 54 -7.61 19.02 -13.75
CA ASP A 54 -8.94 18.38 -13.76
C ASP A 54 -10.04 19.38 -13.37
N VAL A 55 -9.82 20.21 -12.35
CA VAL A 55 -10.76 21.25 -11.93
C VAL A 55 -10.92 22.32 -13.01
N ALA A 56 -9.83 22.74 -13.67
CA ALA A 56 -9.89 23.70 -14.77
C ALA A 56 -10.67 23.16 -15.97
N ALA A 57 -10.46 21.89 -16.32
CA ALA A 57 -11.20 21.21 -17.38
C ALA A 57 -12.68 21.03 -17.03
N ALA A 58 -13.00 20.72 -15.78
CA ALA A 58 -14.39 20.63 -15.29
C ALA A 58 -15.09 22.00 -15.31
N ARG A 59 -14.37 23.07 -14.96
CA ARG A 59 -14.87 24.45 -15.01
C ARG A 59 -15.29 24.85 -16.42
N GLN A 60 -14.50 24.48 -17.43
CA GLN A 60 -14.82 24.76 -18.83
C GLN A 60 -16.11 24.07 -19.31
N ARG A 61 -16.55 23.02 -18.62
CA ARG A 61 -17.79 22.29 -18.93
C ARG A 61 -18.97 22.72 -18.05
N GLU A 62 -18.83 23.82 -17.30
CA GLU A 62 -19.81 24.32 -16.32
C GLU A 62 -20.21 23.28 -15.25
N ALA A 63 -19.38 22.25 -15.07
CA ALA A 63 -19.63 21.13 -14.15
C ALA A 63 -18.74 21.22 -12.90
N LEU A 64 -18.56 22.44 -12.36
CA LEU A 64 -17.68 22.64 -11.22
C LEU A 64 -18.37 22.22 -9.92
N ASP A 65 -18.01 21.05 -9.42
CA ASP A 65 -18.49 20.56 -8.14
C ASP A 65 -17.69 21.16 -6.97
N SER A 66 -18.39 21.52 -5.90
CA SER A 66 -17.81 21.90 -4.61
C SER A 66 -16.84 20.85 -4.07
N GLU A 67 -17.10 19.55 -4.32
CA GLU A 67 -16.21 18.46 -3.91
C GLU A 67 -14.82 18.58 -4.56
N ALA A 68 -14.77 18.95 -5.84
CA ALA A 68 -13.52 19.06 -6.58
C ALA A 68 -12.64 20.20 -6.06
N LEU A 69 -13.26 21.31 -5.61
CA LEU A 69 -12.57 22.41 -4.93
C LEU A 69 -12.02 21.99 -3.56
N CYS A 70 -12.79 21.23 -2.78
CA CYS A 70 -12.35 20.69 -1.49
C CYS A 70 -11.14 19.76 -1.65
N VAL A 71 -11.17 18.85 -2.65
CA VAL A 71 -10.03 17.98 -2.97
C VAL A 71 -8.81 18.80 -3.37
N LEU A 72 -8.98 19.81 -4.23
CA LEU A 72 -7.88 20.68 -4.64
C LEU A 72 -7.27 21.44 -3.46
N ALA A 73 -8.11 21.97 -2.56
CA ALA A 73 -7.65 22.66 -1.35
C ALA A 73 -6.84 21.73 -0.43
N LEU A 74 -7.32 20.50 -0.21
CA LEU A 74 -6.61 19.49 0.58
C LEU A 74 -5.26 19.10 -0.03
N LEU A 75 -5.20 18.88 -1.34
CA LEU A 75 -3.95 18.54 -2.04
C LEU A 75 -2.96 19.72 -2.05
N THR A 76 -3.47 20.95 -2.18
CA THR A 76 -2.66 22.17 -2.07
C THR A 76 -2.07 22.30 -0.67
N LEU A 77 -2.87 22.06 0.37
CA LEU A 77 -2.38 22.02 1.75
C LEU A 77 -1.31 20.93 1.93
N ALA A 78 -1.52 19.75 1.35
CA ALA A 78 -0.56 18.65 1.38
C ALA A 78 0.78 19.00 0.70
N ALA A 79 0.78 19.86 -0.32
CA ALA A 79 1.99 20.38 -0.96
C ALA A 79 2.63 21.53 -0.15
N LEU A 80 1.83 22.42 0.43
CA LEU A 80 2.32 23.59 1.16
C LEU A 80 2.98 23.22 2.50
N VAL A 81 2.45 22.26 3.26
CA VAL A 81 3.02 21.91 4.57
C VAL A 81 4.49 21.45 4.50
N PRO A 82 4.88 20.50 3.64
CA PRO A 82 6.29 20.10 3.52
C PRO A 82 7.17 21.21 2.92
N ALA A 83 6.62 22.14 2.13
CA ALA A 83 7.36 23.27 1.57
C ALA A 83 7.62 24.38 2.60
N CYS A 84 6.59 24.82 3.32
CA CYS A 84 6.65 25.95 4.24
C CYS A 84 7.14 25.56 5.65
N ALA A 85 6.90 24.32 6.08
CA ALA A 85 7.23 23.86 7.43
C ALA A 85 7.95 22.50 7.43
N PRO A 86 9.11 22.35 6.75
CA PRO A 86 9.76 21.06 6.51
C PRO A 86 10.18 20.35 7.82
N ARG A 87 10.59 21.11 8.84
CA ARG A 87 10.94 20.56 10.17
C ARG A 87 9.71 19.99 10.90
N TYR A 88 8.60 20.72 10.86
CA TYR A 88 7.34 20.27 11.44
C TYR A 88 6.82 19.03 10.71
N TYR A 89 6.76 19.09 9.37
CA TYR A 89 6.39 17.97 8.52
C TYR A 89 7.24 16.74 8.85
N SER A 90 8.57 16.84 8.84
CA SER A 90 9.45 15.69 9.08
C SER A 90 9.22 15.04 10.46
N ARG A 91 8.97 15.84 11.50
CA ARG A 91 8.71 15.34 12.86
C ARG A 91 7.36 14.63 12.98
N HIS A 92 6.35 15.11 12.25
CA HIS A 92 4.96 14.67 12.35
C HIS A 92 4.50 13.84 11.14
N ARG A 93 5.41 13.55 10.21
CA ARG A 93 5.18 12.88 8.93
C ARG A 93 4.34 11.61 9.03
N PRO A 94 4.58 10.68 9.98
CA PRO A 94 3.86 9.41 10.01
C PRO A 94 2.35 9.56 10.15
N TRP A 95 1.85 10.55 10.89
CA TRP A 95 0.40 10.76 11.06
C TRP A 95 -0.15 11.86 10.16
N LEU A 96 0.67 12.88 9.85
CA LEU A 96 0.25 13.99 9.01
C LEU A 96 0.01 13.54 7.56
N LEU A 97 0.88 12.67 7.02
CA LEU A 97 0.77 12.23 5.63
C LEU A 97 -0.51 11.41 5.37
N PRO A 98 -0.89 10.40 6.19
CA PRO A 98 -2.21 9.77 6.10
C PRO A 98 -3.36 10.76 6.25
N LEU A 99 -3.27 11.69 7.22
CA LEU A 99 -4.33 12.67 7.49
C LEU A 99 -4.56 13.63 6.31
N LEU A 100 -3.53 13.91 5.52
CA LEU A 100 -3.64 14.71 4.30
C LEU A 100 -4.12 13.90 3.09
N ARG A 101 -3.74 12.62 3.00
CA ARG A 101 -4.05 11.77 1.83
C ARG A 101 -5.44 11.14 1.90
N VAL A 102 -5.80 10.53 3.02
CA VAL A 102 -7.03 9.75 3.17
C VAL A 102 -8.28 10.59 2.81
N PRO A 103 -8.43 11.84 3.29
CA PRO A 103 -9.61 12.65 2.95
C PRO A 103 -9.79 12.88 1.44
N ALA A 104 -8.71 12.95 0.66
CA ALA A 104 -8.79 13.14 -0.79
C ALA A 104 -9.44 11.95 -1.53
N TYR A 105 -9.55 10.78 -0.87
CA TYR A 105 -10.15 9.55 -1.41
C TYR A 105 -11.55 9.25 -0.86
N ILE A 106 -12.01 9.96 0.18
CA ILE A 106 -13.32 9.73 0.79
C ILE A 106 -14.46 10.32 -0.06
N PHE A 107 -14.17 11.31 -0.92
CA PHE A 107 -15.19 11.97 -1.72
C PHE A 107 -15.88 10.99 -2.69
N PRO A 108 -17.21 10.84 -2.65
CA PRO A 108 -17.94 9.84 -3.42
C PRO A 108 -17.92 10.12 -4.94
N SER A 109 -17.76 11.38 -5.36
CA SER A 109 -17.55 11.72 -6.78
C SER A 109 -16.31 11.04 -7.37
N ALA A 110 -15.34 10.68 -6.52
CA ALA A 110 -14.11 10.05 -6.92
C ALA A 110 -14.28 8.63 -7.50
N SER A 111 -15.33 7.93 -7.06
CA SER A 111 -15.51 6.49 -7.29
C SER A 111 -16.66 6.16 -8.27
N ARG A 112 -17.27 7.17 -8.89
CA ARG A 112 -18.36 6.99 -9.86
C ARG A 112 -17.81 6.87 -11.28
N ALA A 113 -18.27 5.87 -12.02
CA ALA A 113 -18.08 5.77 -13.46
C ALA A 113 -18.68 6.99 -14.18
N GLY A 114 -18.12 7.33 -15.34
CA GLY A 114 -18.57 8.48 -16.15
C GLY A 114 -18.07 9.85 -15.69
N ALA A 115 -17.23 9.93 -14.65
CA ALA A 115 -16.67 11.20 -14.17
C ALA A 115 -15.14 11.15 -14.02
N GLY A 116 -14.48 12.30 -14.21
CA GLY A 116 -13.02 12.45 -14.00
C GLY A 116 -12.18 11.40 -14.73
N ALA A 117 -11.26 10.76 -14.01
CA ALA A 117 -10.40 9.70 -14.56
C ALA A 117 -11.18 8.46 -15.03
N ALA A 118 -12.39 8.21 -14.51
CA ALA A 118 -13.20 7.07 -14.93
C ALA A 118 -13.67 7.17 -16.39
N LEU A 119 -13.65 8.37 -16.99
CA LEU A 119 -13.89 8.58 -18.42
C LEU A 119 -12.87 7.84 -19.32
N LEU A 120 -11.72 7.42 -18.78
CA LEU A 120 -10.78 6.58 -19.51
C LEU A 120 -11.35 5.18 -19.82
N LEU A 121 -12.36 4.72 -19.05
CA LEU A 121 -13.06 3.45 -19.29
C LEU A 121 -14.14 3.55 -20.37
N GLU A 122 -14.49 4.75 -20.82
CA GLU A 122 -15.44 4.95 -21.94
C GLU A 122 -14.78 4.69 -23.31
N ARG A 123 -13.45 4.58 -23.34
CA ARG A 123 -12.72 4.30 -24.58
C ARG A 123 -12.73 2.81 -24.86
N PRO A 124 -12.97 2.36 -26.10
CA PRO A 124 -12.94 0.94 -26.45
C PRO A 124 -11.55 0.35 -26.20
N PRO A 125 -11.46 -0.95 -25.87
CA PRO A 125 -10.18 -1.61 -25.65
C PRO A 125 -9.38 -1.72 -26.94
N ARG A 126 -8.07 -1.88 -26.80
CA ARG A 126 -7.16 -1.99 -27.95
C ARG A 126 -6.74 -3.45 -28.16
N PRO A 127 -6.76 -3.97 -29.40
CA PRO A 127 -6.29 -5.32 -29.69
C PRO A 127 -4.78 -5.47 -29.47
N GLY A 128 -4.32 -6.72 -29.34
CA GLY A 128 -2.91 -7.07 -29.13
C GLY A 128 -2.40 -6.84 -27.69
N TRP A 129 -1.17 -7.27 -27.43
CA TRP A 129 -0.56 -7.21 -26.09
C TRP A 129 -0.22 -5.77 -25.65
N ARG A 130 0.23 -4.92 -26.59
CA ARG A 130 0.45 -3.49 -26.31
C ARG A 130 -0.85 -2.80 -25.94
N GLY A 131 -1.94 -3.15 -26.63
CA GLY A 131 -3.28 -2.70 -26.30
C GLY A 131 -3.69 -3.12 -24.89
N ALA A 132 -3.49 -4.40 -24.55
CA ALA A 132 -3.76 -4.92 -23.20
C ALA A 132 -2.99 -4.15 -22.10
N ALA A 133 -1.70 -3.88 -22.30
CA ALA A 133 -0.91 -3.11 -21.34
C ALA A 133 -1.44 -1.67 -21.15
N VAL A 134 -1.82 -1.01 -22.25
CA VAL A 134 -2.44 0.33 -22.18
C VAL A 134 -3.80 0.27 -21.49
N ASP A 135 -4.60 -0.75 -21.75
CA ASP A 135 -5.91 -0.93 -21.11
C ASP A 135 -5.75 -1.17 -19.60
N VAL A 136 -4.74 -1.95 -19.17
CA VAL A 136 -4.41 -2.12 -17.74
C VAL A 136 -4.04 -0.79 -17.08
N LEU A 137 -3.20 0.02 -17.73
CA LEU A 137 -2.84 1.35 -17.21
C LEU A 137 -4.06 2.28 -17.14
N ARG A 138 -4.96 2.22 -18.14
CA ARG A 138 -6.22 2.98 -18.12
C ARG A 138 -7.11 2.54 -16.97
N VAL A 139 -7.28 1.24 -16.76
CA VAL A 139 -8.07 0.70 -15.64
C VAL A 139 -7.46 1.14 -14.32
N ALA A 140 -6.16 0.99 -14.12
CA ALA A 140 -5.48 1.41 -12.89
C ALA A 140 -5.57 2.94 -12.64
N ALA A 141 -5.52 3.76 -13.68
CA ALA A 141 -5.72 5.21 -13.57
C ALA A 141 -7.18 5.55 -13.28
N ALA A 142 -8.12 4.95 -14.01
CA ALA A 142 -9.55 5.19 -13.87
C ALA A 142 -10.10 4.80 -12.50
N THR A 143 -9.67 3.66 -11.96
CA THR A 143 -10.04 3.21 -10.62
C THR A 143 -9.20 3.84 -9.52
N ARG A 144 -8.24 4.69 -9.88
CA ARG A 144 -7.26 5.34 -8.99
C ARG A 144 -6.30 4.38 -8.27
N ALA A 145 -6.41 3.07 -8.47
CA ALA A 145 -5.49 2.09 -7.87
C ALA A 145 -4.02 2.40 -8.19
N GLY A 146 -3.73 2.86 -9.42
CA GLY A 146 -2.38 3.28 -9.83
C GLY A 146 -1.90 4.55 -9.11
N LEU A 147 -2.79 5.52 -8.88
CA LEU A 147 -2.46 6.73 -8.12
C LEU A 147 -2.20 6.41 -6.64
N ILE A 148 -3.03 5.54 -6.04
CA ILE A 148 -2.84 5.06 -4.66
C ILE A 148 -1.50 4.34 -4.53
N ALA A 149 -1.17 3.46 -5.48
CA ALA A 149 0.11 2.77 -5.54
C ALA A 149 1.28 3.75 -5.61
N LEU A 150 1.23 4.71 -6.54
CA LEU A 150 2.27 5.72 -6.71
C LEU A 150 2.48 6.54 -5.44
N GLN A 151 1.39 7.00 -4.81
CA GLN A 151 1.46 7.75 -3.56
C GLN A 151 2.07 6.94 -2.42
N GLY A 152 1.66 5.67 -2.28
CA GLY A 152 2.20 4.75 -1.29
C GLY A 152 3.69 4.48 -1.48
N CYS A 153 4.11 4.25 -2.73
CA CYS A 153 5.51 3.94 -3.06
C CYS A 153 6.44 5.13 -2.87
N CYS A 154 6.00 6.34 -3.24
CA CYS A 154 6.83 7.54 -3.11
C CYS A 154 6.80 8.12 -1.69
N GLY A 155 5.70 7.97 -0.95
CA GLY A 155 5.54 8.47 0.41
C GLY A 155 5.76 7.39 1.46
N ALA A 156 6.97 6.82 1.52
CA ALA A 156 7.27 5.70 2.40
C ALA A 156 6.87 5.98 3.86
N LEU A 157 5.90 5.25 4.40
CA LEU A 157 5.43 5.33 5.79
C LEU A 157 5.92 4.10 6.56
N PRO A 158 5.96 4.14 7.91
CA PRO A 158 6.14 2.91 8.69
C PRO A 158 5.11 1.84 8.26
N PRO A 159 5.49 0.56 8.13
CA PRO A 159 4.64 -0.48 7.53
C PRO A 159 3.23 -0.58 8.10
N LEU A 160 3.07 -0.51 9.43
CA LEU A 160 1.75 -0.56 10.06
C LEU A 160 0.91 0.68 9.77
N VAL A 161 1.55 1.86 9.74
CA VAL A 161 0.88 3.12 9.42
C VAL A 161 0.47 3.12 7.95
N ALA A 162 1.35 2.62 7.06
CA ALA A 162 1.04 2.42 5.66
C ALA A 162 -0.14 1.45 5.49
N ALA A 163 -0.11 0.29 6.15
CA ALA A 163 -1.17 -0.70 6.09
C ALA A 163 -2.52 -0.13 6.55
N GLY A 164 -2.55 0.57 7.69
CA GLY A 164 -3.77 1.21 8.18
C GLY A 164 -4.29 2.29 7.24
N ALA A 165 -3.42 3.20 6.77
CA ALA A 165 -3.82 4.27 5.86
C ALA A 165 -4.34 3.74 4.52
N HIS A 166 -3.62 2.79 3.92
CA HIS A 166 -3.99 2.20 2.65
C HIS A 166 -5.21 1.27 2.76
N ALA A 167 -5.42 0.60 3.89
CA ALA A 167 -6.65 -0.15 4.12
C ALA A 167 -7.88 0.77 4.14
N VAL A 168 -7.78 1.93 4.79
CA VAL A 168 -8.85 2.94 4.78
C VAL A 168 -9.08 3.48 3.37
N VAL A 169 -8.02 3.80 2.62
CA VAL A 169 -8.15 4.28 1.23
C VAL A 169 -8.80 3.22 0.35
N VAL A 170 -8.32 1.96 0.39
CA VAL A 170 -8.88 0.85 -0.41
C VAL A 170 -10.33 0.59 -0.05
N ALA A 171 -10.70 0.65 1.24
CA ALA A 171 -12.08 0.51 1.67
C ALA A 171 -12.96 1.67 1.14
N ALA A 172 -12.46 2.91 1.18
CA ALA A 172 -13.17 4.09 0.67
C ALA A 172 -13.32 4.08 -0.85
N THR A 173 -12.35 3.52 -1.58
CA THR A 173 -12.34 3.46 -3.04
C THR A 173 -12.71 2.08 -3.58
N TRP A 174 -13.32 1.21 -2.77
CA TRP A 174 -13.59 -0.17 -3.17
C TRP A 174 -14.47 -0.19 -4.43
N PRO A 175 -14.10 -0.95 -5.48
CA PRO A 175 -14.92 -1.10 -6.67
C PRO A 175 -16.13 -1.96 -6.32
N GLY A 176 -17.18 -1.33 -5.80
CA GLY A 176 -18.48 -1.98 -5.53
C GLY A 176 -19.46 -1.79 -6.68
N ARG A 177 -20.60 -2.49 -6.65
CA ARG A 177 -21.67 -2.40 -7.67
C ARG A 177 -22.14 -0.96 -7.93
N ARG A 178 -22.13 -0.10 -6.89
CA ARG A 178 -22.52 1.31 -6.98
C ARG A 178 -21.55 2.19 -7.78
N SER A 179 -20.31 1.74 -7.98
CA SER A 179 -19.31 2.48 -8.75
C SER A 179 -19.64 2.52 -10.24
N GLY A 180 -20.33 1.50 -10.75
CA GLY A 180 -20.66 1.37 -12.18
C GLY A 180 -19.46 1.03 -13.08
N TYR A 181 -18.26 0.77 -12.54
CA TYR A 181 -17.07 0.50 -13.36
C TYR A 181 -17.27 -0.66 -14.33
N CYS A 182 -17.82 -1.78 -13.85
CA CYS A 182 -18.05 -2.98 -14.67
C CYS A 182 -19.10 -2.80 -15.78
N ARG A 183 -19.80 -1.66 -15.83
CA ARG A 183 -20.71 -1.31 -16.93
C ARG A 183 -20.07 -0.41 -17.98
N ALA A 184 -18.85 0.06 -17.74
CA ALA A 184 -18.15 0.94 -18.67
C ALA A 184 -17.78 0.19 -19.97
N PRO A 185 -17.84 0.85 -21.15
CA PRO A 185 -17.58 0.24 -22.45
C PRO A 185 -16.28 -0.58 -22.53
N LEU A 186 -15.20 -0.13 -21.90
CA LEU A 186 -13.93 -0.85 -21.90
C LEU A 186 -14.02 -2.22 -21.21
N LEU A 187 -14.81 -2.34 -20.15
CA LEU A 187 -14.91 -3.55 -19.33
C LEU A 187 -16.03 -4.50 -19.80
N THR A 188 -17.06 -3.97 -20.46
CA THR A 188 -18.14 -4.77 -21.08
C THR A 188 -17.79 -5.28 -22.47
N ASP A 189 -16.75 -4.75 -23.11
CA ASP A 189 -16.29 -5.22 -24.41
C ASP A 189 -15.84 -6.70 -24.37
N PRO A 190 -16.25 -7.54 -25.34
CA PRO A 190 -15.97 -8.98 -25.34
C PRO A 190 -14.48 -9.31 -25.31
N LEU A 191 -13.61 -8.46 -25.89
CA LEU A 191 -12.17 -8.68 -25.87
C LEU A 191 -11.58 -8.47 -24.47
N THR A 192 -12.10 -7.50 -23.70
CA THR A 192 -11.72 -7.31 -22.30
C THR A 192 -12.29 -8.41 -21.42
N ALA A 193 -13.57 -8.76 -21.59
CA ALA A 193 -14.19 -9.88 -20.85
C ALA A 193 -13.40 -11.19 -21.01
N GLY A 194 -12.99 -11.52 -22.25
CA GLY A 194 -12.14 -12.70 -22.50
C GLY A 194 -10.72 -12.61 -21.92
N ARG A 195 -10.18 -11.41 -21.69
CA ARG A 195 -8.91 -11.23 -20.95
C ARG A 195 -9.11 -11.40 -19.45
N LEU A 196 -10.19 -10.85 -18.92
CA LEU A 196 -10.57 -10.97 -17.50
C LEU A 196 -10.83 -12.43 -17.12
N ALA A 197 -11.59 -13.18 -17.91
CA ALA A 197 -11.81 -14.61 -17.68
C ALA A 197 -10.51 -15.45 -17.69
N ARG A 198 -9.58 -15.13 -18.60
CA ARG A 198 -8.25 -15.78 -18.62
C ARG A 198 -7.40 -15.42 -17.40
N LEU A 199 -7.48 -14.17 -16.94
CA LEU A 199 -6.78 -13.75 -15.73
C LEU A 199 -7.36 -14.45 -14.49
N ALA A 200 -8.68 -14.51 -14.36
CA ALA A 200 -9.34 -15.19 -13.25
C ALA A 200 -9.00 -16.69 -13.22
N SER A 201 -9.12 -17.39 -14.35
CA SER A 201 -8.72 -18.81 -14.42
C SER A 201 -7.24 -19.04 -14.09
N ALA A 202 -6.34 -18.12 -14.47
CA ALA A 202 -4.94 -18.17 -14.05
C ALA A 202 -4.78 -17.97 -12.55
N LEU A 203 -5.53 -17.05 -11.93
CA LEU A 203 -5.52 -16.82 -10.47
C LEU A 203 -6.11 -18.03 -9.73
N ASP A 204 -7.19 -18.63 -10.23
CA ASP A 204 -7.77 -19.86 -9.68
C ASP A 204 -6.76 -21.02 -9.74
N ALA A 205 -6.10 -21.20 -10.89
CA ALA A 205 -5.07 -22.23 -11.06
C ALA A 205 -3.86 -22.00 -10.15
N LEU A 206 -3.44 -20.74 -9.98
CA LEU A 206 -2.38 -20.38 -9.04
C LEU A 206 -2.77 -20.70 -7.61
N ASN A 207 -4.05 -20.67 -7.22
CA ASN A 207 -4.48 -20.93 -5.85
C ASN A 207 -4.70 -22.40 -5.50
N LEU A 208 -4.73 -23.30 -6.49
CA LEU A 208 -4.94 -24.73 -6.26
C LEU A 208 -3.99 -25.35 -5.21
N PRO A 209 -2.68 -25.05 -5.19
CA PRO A 209 -1.82 -25.66 -4.18
C PRO A 209 -2.12 -25.16 -2.75
N MET A 210 -2.71 -23.97 -2.55
CA MET A 210 -3.11 -23.49 -1.21
C MET A 210 -4.25 -24.33 -0.64
N LEU A 211 -5.20 -24.72 -1.50
CA LEU A 211 -6.30 -25.60 -1.14
C LEU A 211 -5.80 -27.00 -0.78
N SER A 212 -4.73 -27.47 -1.43
CA SER A 212 -4.12 -28.77 -1.12
C SER A 212 -3.41 -28.80 0.24
N VAL A 213 -2.94 -27.66 0.74
CA VAL A 213 -2.29 -27.56 2.06
C VAL A 213 -3.34 -27.47 3.18
N HIS A 214 -4.45 -26.75 2.96
CA HIS A 214 -5.52 -26.63 3.95
C HIS A 214 -6.23 -27.96 4.24
N SER A 215 -6.39 -28.82 3.23
CA SER A 215 -7.06 -30.13 3.41
C SER A 215 -6.30 -31.11 4.31
N ILE A 216 -5.00 -30.87 4.56
CA ILE A 216 -4.17 -31.70 5.43
C ILE A 216 -4.26 -31.22 6.89
N ALA A 217 -4.52 -29.93 7.12
CA ALA A 217 -4.42 -29.31 8.43
C ALA A 217 -5.69 -29.43 9.29
N GLU A 218 -6.87 -29.66 8.68
CA GLU A 218 -8.13 -29.71 9.42
C GLU A 218 -8.99 -30.91 8.95
N PRO A 219 -9.19 -31.95 9.78
CA PRO A 219 -10.18 -32.97 9.49
C PRO A 219 -11.55 -32.31 9.51
N LEU A 220 -12.12 -32.04 8.34
CA LEU A 220 -13.44 -31.41 8.24
C LEU A 220 -14.45 -32.24 9.05
N PRO A 221 -15.23 -31.62 9.95
CA PRO A 221 -16.43 -32.27 10.49
C PRO A 221 -17.34 -32.62 9.31
N PRO A 222 -17.99 -33.81 9.33
CA PRO A 222 -18.79 -34.28 8.21
C PRO A 222 -19.84 -33.22 7.84
N PRO A 223 -20.01 -32.92 6.54
CA PRO A 223 -20.88 -31.83 6.08
C PRO A 223 -22.33 -32.09 6.50
N ARG A 224 -22.78 -31.39 7.54
CA ARG A 224 -24.20 -31.27 7.87
C ARG A 224 -24.84 -30.36 6.83
N GLY A 225 -25.31 -30.95 5.73
CA GLY A 225 -26.12 -30.24 4.73
C GLY A 225 -25.50 -30.12 3.34
N ALA A 226 -24.94 -31.20 2.80
CA ALA A 226 -24.70 -31.34 1.36
C ALA A 226 -26.03 -31.39 0.58
N HIS A 227 -26.77 -30.28 0.56
CA HIS A 227 -27.83 -30.03 -0.39
C HIS A 227 -27.31 -29.02 -1.43
N GLN A 228 -27.10 -29.57 -2.62
CA GLN A 228 -27.21 -28.90 -3.92
C GLN A 228 -26.17 -27.84 -4.29
N SER A 229 -25.13 -28.26 -5.01
CA SER A 229 -24.62 -27.53 -6.19
C SER A 229 -23.79 -28.44 -7.12
N ALA A 230 -24.24 -29.70 -7.29
CA ALA A 230 -23.65 -30.67 -8.20
C ALA A 230 -24.72 -31.23 -9.16
N ALA A 231 -25.47 -30.34 -9.82
CA ALA A 231 -26.25 -30.66 -11.02
C ALA A 231 -26.79 -29.34 -11.60
N GLY A 232 -26.36 -28.96 -12.80
CA GLY A 232 -26.88 -27.76 -13.45
C GLY A 232 -26.23 -27.41 -14.78
N GLY A 233 -25.84 -28.41 -15.58
CA GLY A 233 -25.66 -28.21 -17.01
C GLY A 233 -27.04 -28.01 -17.66
N GLY A 234 -27.24 -26.87 -18.31
CA GLY A 234 -28.39 -26.63 -19.20
C GLY A 234 -29.63 -26.04 -18.52
N GLY A 235 -29.81 -24.72 -18.62
CA GLY A 235 -31.04 -24.05 -18.20
C GLY A 235 -30.91 -22.53 -18.33
N GLY A 236 -31.33 -22.00 -19.48
CA GLY A 236 -31.07 -20.62 -19.89
C GLY A 236 -31.95 -19.56 -19.22
N GLY A 237 -31.45 -18.32 -19.33
CA GLY A 237 -32.28 -17.11 -19.41
C GLY A 237 -32.62 -16.45 -18.08
N ALA A 238 -31.66 -15.68 -17.52
CA ALA A 238 -31.83 -14.43 -16.75
C ALA A 238 -30.77 -14.24 -15.64
N GLY A 239 -30.03 -15.29 -15.27
CA GLY A 239 -29.00 -15.24 -14.21
C GLY A 239 -27.58 -14.87 -14.66
N ALA A 240 -27.30 -14.78 -15.97
CA ALA A 240 -25.93 -14.63 -16.48
C ALA A 240 -25.28 -13.26 -16.19
N ILE A 241 -26.07 -12.22 -15.89
CA ILE A 241 -25.50 -10.88 -15.63
C ILE A 241 -24.76 -10.84 -14.28
N SER A 242 -25.06 -11.75 -13.33
CA SER A 242 -24.34 -11.79 -12.05
C SER A 242 -22.95 -12.40 -12.15
N SER A 243 -22.65 -13.25 -13.15
CA SER A 243 -21.33 -13.87 -13.28
C SER A 243 -20.29 -12.91 -13.84
N ASP A 244 -20.64 -12.14 -14.87
CA ASP A 244 -19.67 -11.27 -15.55
C ASP A 244 -19.36 -10.03 -14.71
N GLU A 245 -20.38 -9.48 -14.04
CA GLU A 245 -20.19 -8.35 -13.12
C GLU A 245 -19.39 -8.78 -11.88
N SER A 246 -19.69 -9.93 -11.27
CA SER A 246 -18.92 -10.42 -10.10
C SER A 246 -17.48 -10.76 -10.46
N LEU A 247 -17.23 -11.35 -11.63
CA LEU A 247 -15.89 -11.60 -12.15
C LEU A 247 -15.10 -10.30 -12.33
N CYS A 248 -15.73 -9.29 -12.96
CA CYS A 248 -15.13 -7.97 -13.11
C CYS A 248 -14.82 -7.32 -11.75
N LEU A 249 -15.77 -7.33 -10.81
CA LEU A 249 -15.58 -6.76 -9.48
C LEU A 249 -14.46 -7.50 -8.70
N SER A 250 -14.38 -8.82 -8.83
CA SER A 250 -13.32 -9.63 -8.21
C SER A 250 -11.94 -9.23 -8.74
N ILE A 251 -11.78 -9.11 -10.06
CA ILE A 251 -10.50 -8.71 -10.65
C ILE A 251 -10.13 -7.26 -10.30
N LEU A 252 -11.11 -6.34 -10.31
CA LEU A 252 -10.87 -4.97 -9.87
C LEU A 252 -10.50 -4.92 -8.39
N GLY A 253 -11.18 -5.70 -7.54
CA GLY A 253 -10.89 -5.83 -6.11
C GLY A 253 -9.49 -6.38 -5.88
N PHE A 254 -9.10 -7.43 -6.58
CA PHE A 254 -7.75 -7.99 -6.58
C PHE A 254 -6.70 -6.94 -6.95
N ALA A 255 -6.95 -6.17 -8.02
CA ALA A 255 -6.06 -5.08 -8.42
C ALA A 255 -5.97 -3.98 -7.36
N HIS A 256 -7.06 -3.64 -6.66
CA HIS A 256 -7.04 -2.66 -5.57
C HIS A 256 -6.31 -3.16 -4.33
N LEU A 257 -6.47 -4.43 -3.96
CA LEU A 257 -5.71 -5.02 -2.86
C LEU A 257 -4.23 -5.08 -3.20
N GLY A 258 -3.88 -5.53 -4.40
CA GLY A 258 -2.49 -5.63 -4.86
C GLY A 258 -1.80 -4.27 -4.97
N LEU A 259 -2.37 -3.36 -5.77
CA LEU A 259 -1.77 -2.05 -6.05
C LEU A 259 -2.03 -1.03 -4.95
N GLY A 260 -3.22 -1.04 -4.37
CA GLY A 260 -3.67 -0.03 -3.42
C GLY A 260 -3.26 -0.30 -1.97
N LEU A 261 -3.03 -1.56 -1.59
CA LEU A 261 -2.66 -1.95 -0.23
C LEU A 261 -1.32 -2.68 -0.16
N LEU A 262 -1.19 -3.83 -0.80
CA LEU A 262 -0.04 -4.71 -0.62
C LEU A 262 1.25 -4.06 -1.12
N LEU A 263 1.28 -3.54 -2.35
CA LEU A 263 2.46 -2.94 -2.94
C LEU A 263 3.01 -1.76 -2.09
N PRO A 264 2.20 -0.77 -1.67
CA PRO A 264 2.64 0.27 -0.73
C PRO A 264 3.22 -0.26 0.58
N VAL A 265 2.61 -1.28 1.18
CA VAL A 265 3.06 -1.86 2.46
C VAL A 265 4.39 -2.59 2.28
N LEU A 266 4.58 -3.32 1.18
CA LEU A 266 5.85 -3.97 0.85
C LEU A 266 6.95 -2.95 0.59
N VAL A 267 6.66 -1.90 -0.19
CA VAL A 267 7.63 -0.82 -0.43
C VAL A 267 7.99 -0.12 0.88
N ALA A 268 7.00 0.14 1.74
CA ALA A 268 7.22 0.66 3.09
C ALA A 268 8.14 -0.25 3.91
N ALA A 269 7.88 -1.56 3.98
CA ALA A 269 8.72 -2.51 4.72
C ALA A 269 10.16 -2.61 4.19
N LEU A 270 10.35 -2.52 2.87
CA LEU A 270 11.67 -2.56 2.25
C LEU A 270 12.48 -1.27 2.45
N HIS A 271 11.81 -0.11 2.53
CA HIS A 271 12.48 1.19 2.64
C HIS A 271 12.56 1.72 4.08
N CYS A 272 11.65 1.31 4.97
CA CYS A 272 11.69 1.68 6.37
C CYS A 272 12.70 0.81 7.12
N ARG A 273 13.99 1.17 7.01
CA ARG A 273 14.96 0.63 7.95
C ARG A 273 14.72 1.26 9.32
N PRO A 274 14.42 0.47 10.36
CA PRO A 274 14.36 1.00 11.72
C PRO A 274 15.71 1.67 12.00
N ARG A 275 15.68 2.96 12.39
CA ARG A 275 16.89 3.60 12.90
C ARG A 275 17.33 2.72 14.06
N PRO A 276 18.57 2.19 14.07
CA PRO A 276 19.03 1.38 15.20
C PRO A 276 18.70 2.21 16.42
N ASP A 277 17.90 1.63 17.33
CA ASP A 277 17.64 2.26 18.61
C ASP A 277 19.03 2.63 19.08
N ALA A 278 19.32 3.93 19.14
CA ALA A 278 20.58 4.40 19.64
C ALA A 278 20.53 3.90 21.08
N THR A 279 21.04 2.69 21.29
CA THR A 279 21.24 2.07 22.57
C THR A 279 21.99 3.17 23.25
N ARG A 280 21.28 3.90 24.11
CA ARG A 280 21.84 4.97 24.91
C ARG A 280 22.83 4.23 25.79
N GLY A 281 24.01 3.94 25.24
CA GLY A 281 25.17 3.36 25.87
C GLY A 281 25.79 4.36 26.84
N GLY A 282 25.00 5.31 27.33
CA GLY A 282 25.28 6.02 28.54
C GLY A 282 24.92 5.11 29.69
N ALA A 283 25.88 4.30 30.10
CA ALA A 283 25.92 3.61 31.40
C ALA A 283 25.82 4.58 32.61
N GLY A 284 25.46 5.86 32.41
CA GLY A 284 25.32 6.87 33.45
C GLY A 284 24.11 7.80 33.30
N ALA A 285 23.20 7.58 32.35
CA ALA A 285 21.96 8.36 32.27
C ALA A 285 20.96 7.81 33.30
N GLY A 286 21.12 8.28 34.54
CA GLY A 286 20.54 7.73 35.75
C GLY A 286 19.03 7.46 35.71
N ALA A 287 18.65 6.46 36.50
CA ALA A 287 17.28 6.08 36.86
C ALA A 287 16.41 7.20 37.47
N GLY A 288 16.93 8.43 37.59
CA GLY A 288 16.25 9.55 38.25
C GLY A 288 15.19 10.27 37.41
N ALA A 289 15.11 10.06 36.09
CA ALA A 289 14.13 10.73 35.23
C ALA A 289 12.87 9.88 34.93
N ALA A 290 12.57 8.87 35.74
CA ALA A 290 11.27 8.18 35.77
C ALA A 290 10.18 9.03 36.47
N GLY A 291 10.30 10.36 36.37
CA GLY A 291 9.34 11.31 36.92
C GLY A 291 7.96 11.11 36.30
N GLY A 292 7.08 10.45 37.05
CA GLY A 292 5.64 10.72 37.16
C GLY A 292 4.88 11.11 35.89
N GLY A 293 5.20 10.57 34.71
CA GLY A 293 4.36 10.77 33.54
C GLY A 293 2.92 10.37 33.88
N PRO A 294 1.89 11.16 33.52
CA PRO A 294 0.52 10.90 33.96
C PRO A 294 0.14 9.46 33.61
N LYS A 295 -0.39 8.70 34.58
CA LYS A 295 -0.74 7.27 34.42
C LYS A 295 -1.59 7.02 33.15
N ARG A 296 -2.38 8.03 32.73
CA ARG A 296 -3.19 8.05 31.50
C ARG A 296 -2.42 7.74 30.21
N TRP A 297 -1.11 7.99 30.13
CA TRP A 297 -0.32 7.78 28.91
C TRP A 297 0.38 6.42 28.82
N ARG A 298 0.35 5.61 29.88
CA ARG A 298 0.95 4.26 29.88
C ARG A 298 0.43 3.35 28.76
N PRO A 299 -0.90 3.22 28.50
CA PRO A 299 -1.38 2.32 27.45
C PRO A 299 -0.96 2.79 26.05
N LEU A 300 -0.98 4.10 25.79
CA LEU A 300 -0.56 4.67 24.51
C LEU A 300 0.94 4.45 24.24
N ARG A 301 1.79 4.57 25.27
CA ARG A 301 3.22 4.24 25.16
C ARG A 301 3.44 2.76 24.87
N ALA A 302 2.73 1.87 25.56
CA ALA A 302 2.83 0.42 25.33
C ALA A 302 2.33 0.03 23.92
N ALA A 303 1.25 0.64 23.43
CA ALA A 303 0.78 0.45 22.07
C ALA A 303 1.81 0.94 21.03
N ALA A 304 2.40 2.13 21.24
CA ALA A 304 3.43 2.67 20.35
C ALA A 304 4.70 1.79 20.31
N LEU A 305 5.12 1.22 21.44
CA LEU A 305 6.25 0.29 21.50
C LEU A 305 5.95 -1.02 20.75
N ARG A 306 4.75 -1.58 20.94
CA ARG A 306 4.29 -2.77 20.20
C ARG A 306 4.24 -2.50 18.70
N ALA A 307 3.69 -1.36 18.28
CA ALA A 307 3.66 -0.98 16.87
C ALA A 307 5.08 -0.93 16.26
N ARG A 308 6.05 -0.32 16.96
CA ARG A 308 7.45 -0.33 16.51
C ARG A 308 8.07 -1.73 16.44
N GLN A 309 7.70 -2.63 17.34
CA GLN A 309 8.17 -4.02 17.30
C GLN A 309 7.62 -4.75 16.07
N TRP A 310 6.34 -4.55 15.75
CA TRP A 310 5.73 -5.09 14.54
C TRP A 310 6.30 -4.49 13.25
N ASP A 311 6.52 -3.17 13.20
CA ASP A 311 7.18 -2.53 12.06
C ASP A 311 8.59 -3.11 11.82
N ARG A 312 9.34 -3.35 12.90
CA ARG A 312 10.65 -4.02 12.84
C ARG A 312 10.51 -5.45 12.31
N ALA A 313 9.64 -6.26 12.92
CA ALA A 313 9.43 -7.64 12.49
C ALA A 313 9.00 -7.73 11.03
N ALA A 314 8.11 -6.83 10.56
CA ALA A 314 7.70 -6.77 9.16
C ALA A 314 8.85 -6.39 8.23
N SER A 315 9.68 -5.43 8.63
CA SER A 315 10.85 -4.99 7.86
C SER A 315 11.94 -6.07 7.82
N ASP A 316 12.20 -6.73 8.95
CA ASP A 316 13.17 -7.84 9.08
C ASP A 316 12.71 -9.04 8.26
N LEU A 317 11.42 -9.36 8.31
CA LEU A 317 10.80 -10.39 7.48
C LEU A 317 11.04 -10.04 6.00
N CYS A 318 10.67 -8.84 5.55
CA CYS A 318 10.86 -8.40 4.16
C CYS A 318 12.34 -8.33 3.75
N ALA A 319 13.25 -8.00 4.67
CA ALA A 319 14.69 -7.98 4.40
C ALA A 319 15.24 -9.40 4.21
N SER A 320 14.82 -10.35 5.05
CA SER A 320 15.24 -11.76 4.96
C SER A 320 14.78 -12.44 3.65
N TRP A 321 13.74 -11.89 3.01
CA TRP A 321 13.28 -12.38 1.70
C TRP A 321 14.32 -12.22 0.61
N GLY A 322 15.19 -11.21 0.70
CA GLY A 322 16.26 -10.99 -0.28
C GLY A 322 17.13 -12.23 -0.49
N ASP A 323 17.39 -12.97 0.59
CA ASP A 323 18.38 -14.04 0.63
C ASP A 323 17.81 -15.40 0.15
N HIS A 324 16.48 -15.56 0.10
CA HIS A 324 15.83 -16.82 -0.27
C HIS A 324 14.78 -16.64 -1.37
N SER A 325 15.12 -17.01 -2.61
CA SER A 325 14.22 -16.93 -3.78
C SER A 325 12.93 -17.76 -3.62
N LEU A 326 13.03 -18.95 -3.02
CA LEU A 326 11.88 -19.82 -2.76
C LEU A 326 10.92 -19.23 -1.72
N ALA A 327 11.45 -18.66 -0.63
CA ALA A 327 10.64 -18.00 0.38
C ALA A 327 9.89 -16.79 -0.21
N ARG A 328 10.54 -16.01 -1.10
CA ARG A 328 9.89 -14.93 -1.86
C ARG A 328 8.77 -15.44 -2.74
N ALA A 329 9.02 -16.49 -3.52
CA ALA A 329 8.00 -17.06 -4.39
C ALA A 329 6.80 -17.56 -3.59
N ALA A 330 7.05 -18.29 -2.49
CA ALA A 330 6.00 -18.78 -1.60
C ALA A 330 5.18 -17.64 -0.96
N MET A 331 5.85 -16.58 -0.50
CA MET A 331 5.21 -15.40 0.08
C MET A 331 4.31 -14.68 -0.92
N VAL A 332 4.85 -14.35 -2.10
CA VAL A 332 4.11 -13.68 -3.18
C VAL A 332 2.91 -14.54 -3.57
N TRP A 333 3.10 -15.85 -3.64
CA TRP A 333 2.05 -16.80 -3.91
C TRP A 333 0.95 -16.81 -2.85
N VAL A 334 1.29 -16.92 -1.56
CA VAL A 334 0.34 -16.84 -0.42
C VAL A 334 -0.45 -15.55 -0.47
N LEU A 335 0.23 -14.41 -0.63
CA LEU A 335 -0.40 -13.10 -0.66
C LEU A 335 -1.33 -12.96 -1.87
N THR A 336 -0.91 -13.46 -3.03
CA THR A 336 -1.73 -13.45 -4.25
C THR A 336 -3.01 -14.25 -4.05
N GLY A 337 -2.92 -15.43 -3.45
CA GLY A 337 -4.09 -16.25 -3.19
C GLY A 337 -5.04 -15.65 -2.17
N TRP A 338 -4.51 -15.17 -1.05
CA TRP A 338 -5.32 -14.49 -0.05
C TRP A 338 -6.05 -13.26 -0.62
N MET A 339 -5.36 -12.43 -1.42
CA MET A 339 -5.99 -11.28 -2.07
C MET A 339 -7.10 -11.69 -3.05
N TRP A 340 -6.89 -12.79 -3.80
CA TRP A 340 -7.90 -13.29 -4.72
C TRP A 340 -9.15 -13.75 -3.96
N GLU A 341 -9.00 -14.57 -2.93
CA GLU A 341 -10.11 -15.05 -2.09
C GLU A 341 -10.88 -13.91 -1.42
N VAL A 342 -10.17 -12.92 -0.85
CA VAL A 342 -10.82 -11.74 -0.27
C VAL A 342 -11.58 -10.95 -1.35
N SER A 343 -10.99 -10.81 -2.54
CA SER A 343 -11.65 -10.06 -3.64
C SER A 343 -12.91 -10.75 -4.16
N THR A 344 -12.91 -12.08 -4.29
CA THR A 344 -14.07 -12.85 -4.74
C THR A 344 -15.16 -12.87 -3.67
N ALA A 345 -14.78 -13.01 -2.39
CA ALA A 345 -15.72 -12.94 -1.27
C ALA A 345 -16.40 -11.57 -1.16
N LEU A 346 -15.70 -10.48 -1.46
CA LEU A 346 -16.25 -9.12 -1.45
C LEU A 346 -17.03 -8.75 -2.72
N ALA A 347 -16.92 -9.55 -3.79
CA ALA A 347 -17.63 -9.33 -5.05
C ALA A 347 -19.03 -9.97 -5.09
N GLY A 348 -19.27 -11.01 -4.28
CA GLY A 348 -20.56 -11.70 -4.12
C GLY A 348 -21.59 -10.82 -3.42
#